data_AF-A0A7V1N9J1-F1
#
_entry.id   AF-A0A7V1N9J1-F1
#
_cell.length_a   1.000
_cell.length_b   1.000
_cell.length_c   1.000
_cell.angle_alpha   90.00
_cell.angle_beta   90.00
_cell.angle_gamma   90.00
#
_symmetry.space_group_name_H-M   'P 1'
#
loop_
_entity.id
_entity.type
_entity.pdbx_description
1 polymer ?
#
loop_
_entity_poly.entity_id
_entity_poly.type
_entity_poly.pdbx_seq_one_letter_code
_entity_poly.pdbx_strand_id
1 'polypeptide(L)'
;MAKRRTIHACQACGAQHPQWHGRCPDCGQWDSLVEETWSPGAGSGAIAAADRGGSGRSSLVASSLDDGKPRPLAEIDVAACPRIPTGSKELDRVLGGGFVPGSVVLLGGDPGIGKSTLALQVAGRLAAEGQSVLYVSGEESAEQIRLRAERLPGVGGALQILASTRVEALAAPWRELEPGLVVVDSIQTIQTDAVESAAGSVAQVRESASRLAATAKQLGSVLLLVGHVTKDGSLAGPRVLEHLVDVVLTFEGDRAHAFRLLRAAKNRFGSTQEVGVFNMAGHGLEAVENPSELFLEERSTRAPGSCVVPLLEGSRPLLVELQALVAPAPYGTPRRTTLGLEDARVALLLAVLDRRSRIDLLSQDVYAKAAGGVRVAEAAADLGIALAIASSRLDVAVPADSAAIGEIGLGGELRRVSRLELRRSEAGRLGFRRLLVPAICERELRDRETSAAAKGPASHCELVPITEVAQAIDWLAANGVRSKDRGRSESAP
;
A
#
# COMPACT_ATOMS: atom_id res chain seq x y z
N MET A 1 24.48 43.77 -7.15
CA MET A 1 24.00 42.98 -6.00
C MET A 1 22.53 42.67 -6.21
N ALA A 2 22.18 41.41 -6.48
CA ALA A 2 20.78 41.01 -6.64
C ALA A 2 20.06 41.10 -5.29
N LYS A 3 18.94 41.82 -5.24
CA LYS A 3 18.15 42.00 -4.01
C LYS A 3 17.64 40.64 -3.52
N ARG A 4 18.05 40.22 -2.32
CA ARG A 4 17.42 39.13 -1.57
C ARG A 4 15.93 39.47 -1.41
N ARG A 5 15.05 38.59 -1.87
CA ARG A 5 13.60 38.72 -1.64
C ARG A 5 13.21 37.71 -0.57
N THR A 6 12.57 38.19 0.47
CA THR A 6 11.98 37.34 1.50
C THR A 6 10.71 36.70 0.96
N ILE A 7 10.56 35.39 1.12
CA ILE A 7 9.33 34.64 0.83
C ILE A 7 8.93 33.85 2.08
N HIS A 8 7.66 33.52 2.24
CA HIS A 8 7.14 32.70 3.33
C HIS A 8 6.68 31.37 2.76
N ALA A 9 7.36 30.29 3.11
CA ALA A 9 7.04 28.95 2.64
C ALA A 9 6.25 28.18 3.70
N CYS A 10 5.14 27.56 3.29
CA CYS A 10 4.35 26.72 4.17
C CYS A 10 5.05 25.38 4.38
N GLN A 11 5.45 25.08 5.62
CA GLN A 11 6.07 23.81 6.00
C GLN A 11 5.13 22.60 5.89
N ALA A 12 3.81 22.83 5.81
CA ALA A 12 2.82 21.76 5.67
C ALA A 12 2.52 21.38 4.21
N CYS A 13 2.56 22.32 3.26
CA CYS A 13 2.20 22.06 1.87
C CYS A 13 3.20 22.54 0.82
N GLY A 14 4.22 23.30 1.22
CA GLY A 14 5.26 23.83 0.33
C GLY A 14 4.85 25.06 -0.50
N ALA A 15 3.65 25.61 -0.29
CA ALA A 15 3.21 26.84 -0.95
C ALA A 15 4.06 28.04 -0.52
N GLN A 16 4.39 28.94 -1.45
CA GLN A 16 5.22 30.12 -1.21
C GLN A 16 4.41 31.40 -1.36
N HIS A 17 4.52 32.28 -0.37
CA HIS A 17 3.81 33.56 -0.35
C HIS A 17 4.78 34.73 -0.15
N PRO A 18 4.56 35.87 -0.81
CA PRO A 18 5.43 37.03 -0.66
C PRO A 18 5.28 37.75 0.70
N GLN A 19 4.23 37.43 1.47
CA GLN A 19 3.93 38.04 2.77
C GLN A 19 3.52 36.95 3.77
N TRP A 20 3.85 37.17 5.05
CA TRP A 20 3.46 36.26 6.12
C TRP A 20 1.95 36.33 6.35
N HIS A 21 1.35 35.16 6.53
CA HIS A 21 -0.04 35.02 6.93
C HIS A 21 -0.06 34.05 8.12
N GLY A 22 -0.89 34.29 9.15
CA GLY A 22 -1.02 33.37 10.29
C GLY A 22 -1.58 32.00 9.90
N ARG A 23 -2.23 31.91 8.74
CA ARG A 23 -2.78 30.69 8.15
C ARG A 23 -2.34 30.57 6.70
N CYS A 24 -1.83 29.41 6.29
CA CYS A 24 -1.48 29.15 4.89
C CYS A 24 -2.74 29.24 4.00
N PRO A 25 -2.76 30.11 2.98
CA PRO A 25 -3.89 30.24 2.06
C PRO A 25 -4.23 28.96 1.29
N ASP A 26 -3.24 28.12 0.96
CA ASP A 26 -3.44 26.92 0.15
C ASP A 26 -3.94 25.71 0.94
N CYS A 27 -3.30 25.40 2.08
CA CYS A 27 -3.65 24.22 2.87
C CYS A 27 -4.45 24.51 4.14
N GLY A 28 -4.63 25.80 4.48
CA GLY A 28 -5.41 26.23 5.63
C GLY A 28 -4.78 25.95 6.99
N GLN A 29 -3.51 25.53 7.05
CA GLN A 29 -2.79 25.26 8.30
C GLN A 29 -2.30 26.55 8.96
N TRP A 30 -2.52 26.65 10.27
CA TRP A 30 -2.05 27.75 11.10
C TRP A 30 -0.56 27.58 11.45
N ASP A 31 0.16 28.70 11.62
CA ASP A 31 1.58 28.77 12.03
C ASP A 31 2.55 27.93 11.18
N SER A 32 2.14 27.58 9.96
CA SER A 32 2.92 26.75 9.05
C SER A 32 3.83 27.54 8.12
N LEU A 33 3.68 28.87 8.04
CA LEU A 33 4.44 29.74 7.15
C LEU A 33 5.74 30.23 7.82
N VAL A 34 6.88 29.77 7.30
CA VAL A 34 8.21 30.14 7.79
C VAL A 34 8.90 31.04 6.77
N GLU A 35 9.61 32.05 7.27
CA GLU A 35 10.37 32.98 6.46
C GLU A 35 11.60 32.28 5.84
N GLU A 36 11.67 32.29 4.52
CA GLU A 36 12.78 31.80 3.73
C GLU A 36 13.36 32.95 2.89
N THR A 37 14.69 33.11 2.93
CA THR A 37 15.37 34.06 2.06
C THR A 37 15.56 33.46 0.67
N TRP A 38 14.77 33.93 -0.29
CA TRP A 38 14.96 33.59 -1.70
C TRP A 38 16.09 34.43 -2.31
N SER A 39 17.14 33.75 -2.75
CA SER A 39 18.20 34.33 -3.56
C SER A 39 17.95 34.01 -5.04
N PRO A 40 17.67 35.01 -5.90
CA PRO A 40 17.66 34.77 -7.34
C PRO A 40 19.09 34.55 -7.83
N GLY A 41 19.45 33.30 -8.12
CA GLY A 41 20.62 32.99 -8.96
C GLY A 41 21.54 31.89 -8.46
N ALA A 42 21.15 30.64 -8.67
CA ALA A 42 22.05 29.56 -9.11
C ALA A 42 21.21 28.48 -9.83
N GLY A 43 20.39 28.92 -10.79
CA GLY A 43 19.66 28.06 -11.71
C GLY A 43 19.99 28.47 -13.13
N SER A 44 20.55 27.52 -13.88
CA SER A 44 20.74 27.51 -15.35
C SER A 44 21.54 28.65 -15.98
N GLY A 45 22.78 28.36 -16.36
CA GLY A 45 23.56 29.14 -17.34
C GLY A 45 25.01 29.34 -16.95
N ALA A 46 25.92 28.81 -17.78
CA ALA A 46 27.38 28.95 -17.73
C ALA A 46 28.10 28.11 -16.65
N ILE A 47 28.37 26.85 -16.98
CA ILE A 47 29.64 26.25 -16.62
C ILE A 47 30.70 27.12 -17.29
N ALA A 48 31.40 27.92 -16.50
CA ALA A 48 32.50 28.75 -16.95
C ALA A 48 33.56 27.85 -17.59
N ALA A 49 33.91 28.19 -18.83
CA ALA A 49 35.04 27.62 -19.55
C ALA A 49 36.33 27.91 -18.78
N ALA A 50 36.98 26.86 -18.30
CA ALA A 50 38.39 26.88 -17.94
C ALA A 50 39.02 25.52 -18.27
N ASP A 51 39.90 25.58 -19.27
CA ASP A 51 41.00 24.68 -19.63
C ASP A 51 40.75 23.30 -20.30
N ARG A 52 40.88 23.36 -21.64
CA ARG A 52 41.79 22.60 -22.51
C ARG A 52 42.08 21.12 -22.21
N GLY A 53 41.66 20.30 -23.18
CA GLY A 53 42.54 19.29 -23.79
C GLY A 53 42.40 17.87 -23.25
N GLY A 54 41.35 17.17 -23.66
CA GLY A 54 41.24 15.74 -23.44
C GLY A 54 40.14 15.14 -24.31
N SER A 55 40.52 14.47 -25.39
CA SER A 55 39.62 13.62 -26.17
C SER A 55 39.14 12.48 -25.26
N GLY A 56 37.92 12.60 -24.74
CA GLY A 56 37.30 11.60 -23.89
C GLY A 56 35.83 11.51 -24.26
N ARG A 57 35.47 10.43 -24.96
CA ARG A 57 34.10 10.11 -25.39
C ARG A 57 33.21 10.05 -24.15
N SER A 58 32.35 11.04 -23.97
CA SER A 58 31.23 10.92 -23.03
C SER A 58 30.25 9.91 -23.62
N SER A 59 30.25 8.72 -23.03
CA SER A 59 29.26 7.68 -23.22
C SER A 59 27.95 8.17 -22.59
N LEU A 60 27.29 9.09 -23.28
CA LEU A 60 25.87 9.36 -23.09
C LEU A 60 25.15 8.04 -23.35
N VAL A 61 24.34 7.57 -22.39
CA VAL A 61 23.44 6.45 -22.64
C VAL A 61 22.55 6.86 -23.80
N ALA A 62 22.84 6.22 -24.93
CA ALA A 62 22.28 6.48 -26.23
C ALA A 62 20.87 5.91 -26.29
N SER A 63 19.90 6.65 -25.77
CA SER A 63 18.52 6.66 -26.28
C SER A 63 17.69 7.66 -25.48
N SER A 64 17.22 8.72 -26.14
CA SER A 64 16.12 9.61 -25.72
C SER A 64 16.39 10.82 -24.81
N LEU A 65 17.57 11.41 -24.88
CA LEU A 65 17.61 12.88 -25.02
C LEU A 65 18.03 13.16 -26.46
N ASP A 66 17.03 13.09 -27.35
CA ASP A 66 17.08 13.59 -28.73
C ASP A 66 17.76 14.97 -28.78
N ASP A 67 18.26 15.38 -29.95
CA ASP A 67 18.94 16.65 -30.30
C ASP A 67 18.18 17.96 -29.95
N GLY A 68 17.28 17.96 -28.96
CA GLY A 68 16.40 19.07 -28.57
C GLY A 68 15.29 19.34 -29.59
N LYS A 69 15.14 18.47 -30.60
CA LYS A 69 14.19 18.66 -31.70
C LYS A 69 12.87 17.94 -31.40
N PRO A 70 11.72 18.61 -31.56
CA PRO A 70 10.43 17.96 -31.43
C PRO A 70 10.25 16.91 -32.53
N ARG A 71 9.76 15.72 -32.15
CA ARG A 71 9.45 14.61 -33.06
C ARG A 71 7.99 14.19 -32.93
N PRO A 72 7.32 13.77 -34.02
CA PRO A 72 5.99 13.19 -33.95
C PRO A 72 5.94 11.93 -33.08
N LEU A 73 4.87 11.75 -32.30
CA LEU A 73 4.69 10.60 -31.41
C LEU A 73 4.79 9.25 -32.16
N ALA A 74 4.32 9.20 -33.40
CA ALA A 74 4.34 8.00 -34.25
C ALA A 74 5.76 7.55 -34.64
N GLU A 75 6.76 8.42 -34.52
CA GLU A 75 8.15 8.14 -34.89
C GLU A 75 9.02 7.75 -33.68
N ILE A 76 8.43 7.67 -32.49
CA ILE A 76 9.10 7.30 -31.24
C ILE A 76 8.97 5.80 -31.04
N ASP A 77 10.10 5.09 -31.08
CA ASP A 77 10.14 3.64 -30.85
C ASP A 77 10.05 3.32 -29.35
N VAL A 78 9.03 2.53 -28.99
CA VAL A 78 8.78 2.08 -27.60
C VAL A 78 9.76 0.97 -27.18
N ALA A 79 10.35 0.24 -28.14
CA ALA A 79 11.28 -0.85 -27.85
C ALA A 79 12.66 -0.37 -27.35
N ALA A 80 12.93 0.94 -27.37
CA ALA A 80 14.22 1.53 -27.03
C ALA A 80 14.55 1.56 -25.53
N CYS A 81 13.59 1.30 -24.64
CA CYS A 81 13.81 1.34 -23.18
C CYS A 81 13.35 0.05 -22.49
N PRO A 82 14.14 -1.05 -22.54
CA PRO A 82 13.81 -2.27 -21.82
C PRO A 82 13.76 -2.02 -20.31
N ARG A 83 12.73 -2.55 -19.65
CA ARG A 83 12.60 -2.46 -18.19
C ARG A 83 13.65 -3.32 -17.50
N ILE A 84 14.08 -2.88 -16.32
CA ILE A 84 14.96 -3.63 -15.42
C ILE A 84 14.07 -4.43 -14.45
N PRO A 85 13.99 -5.76 -14.58
CA PRO A 85 13.23 -6.59 -13.65
C PRO A 85 13.84 -6.51 -12.26
N THR A 86 13.03 -6.41 -11.21
CA THR A 86 13.53 -6.26 -9.83
C THR A 86 13.90 -7.59 -9.16
N GLY A 87 13.62 -8.71 -9.83
CA GLY A 87 13.73 -10.05 -9.25
C GLY A 87 12.66 -10.34 -8.19
N SER A 88 11.61 -9.50 -8.09
CA SER A 88 10.45 -9.70 -7.22
C SER A 88 9.19 -9.52 -8.05
N LYS A 89 8.49 -10.63 -8.33
CA LYS A 89 7.27 -10.61 -9.17
C LYS A 89 6.21 -9.65 -8.63
N GLU A 90 6.05 -9.57 -7.32
CA GLU A 90 5.10 -8.67 -6.66
C GLU A 90 5.48 -7.19 -6.84
N LEU A 91 6.77 -6.86 -6.74
CA LEU A 91 7.25 -5.50 -6.99
C LEU A 91 7.17 -5.15 -8.48
N ASP A 92 7.57 -6.07 -9.36
CA ASP A 92 7.47 -5.91 -10.80
C ASP A 92 6.02 -5.67 -11.23
N ARG A 93 5.06 -6.41 -10.67
CA ARG A 93 3.63 -6.20 -10.91
C ARG A 93 3.21 -4.77 -10.56
N VAL A 94 3.56 -4.29 -9.36
CA VAL A 94 3.23 -2.92 -8.92
C VAL A 94 3.91 -1.84 -9.78
N LEU A 95 5.13 -2.10 -10.25
CA LEU A 95 5.87 -1.20 -11.16
C LEU A 95 5.38 -1.26 -12.61
N GLY A 96 4.53 -2.22 -12.99
CA GLY A 96 4.07 -2.42 -14.36
C GLY A 96 5.09 -3.18 -15.24
N GLY A 97 5.85 -4.10 -14.66
CA GLY A 97 6.82 -4.97 -15.30
C GLY A 97 8.29 -4.74 -14.92
N GLY A 98 8.57 -3.92 -13.90
CA GLY A 98 9.93 -3.58 -13.45
C GLY A 98 10.27 -2.10 -13.62
N PHE A 99 11.49 -1.72 -13.24
CA PHE A 99 11.96 -0.33 -13.30
C PHE A 99 12.14 0.16 -14.73
N VAL A 100 11.83 1.44 -14.97
CA VAL A 100 12.08 2.12 -16.24
C VAL A 100 13.40 2.90 -16.12
N PRO A 101 14.38 2.74 -17.03
CA PRO A 101 15.61 3.52 -17.00
C PRO A 101 15.35 5.04 -16.96
N GLY A 102 16.17 5.78 -16.22
CA GLY A 102 16.00 7.22 -16.00
C GLY A 102 14.76 7.63 -15.20
N SER A 103 14.02 6.68 -14.60
CA SER A 103 12.84 6.99 -13.78
C SER A 103 13.18 7.27 -12.32
N VAL A 104 12.30 8.03 -11.67
CA VAL A 104 12.38 8.30 -10.23
C VAL A 104 11.20 7.65 -9.52
N VAL A 105 11.52 6.77 -8.56
CA VAL A 105 10.56 6.01 -7.76
C VAL A 105 10.68 6.42 -6.29
N LEU A 106 9.55 6.79 -5.67
CA LEU A 106 9.48 7.05 -4.24
C LEU A 106 8.85 5.86 -3.52
N LEU A 107 9.56 5.26 -2.56
CA LEU A 107 9.04 4.27 -1.64
C LEU A 107 8.73 4.92 -0.29
N GLY A 108 7.44 5.22 -0.08
CA GLY A 108 6.89 5.77 1.15
C GLY A 108 6.34 4.69 2.07
N GLY A 109 6.25 4.98 3.37
CA GLY A 109 5.56 4.14 4.36
C GLY A 109 6.00 4.44 5.79
N ASP A 110 5.30 3.85 6.75
CA ASP A 110 5.55 4.06 8.18
C ASP A 110 6.96 3.60 8.59
N PRO A 111 7.57 4.24 9.62
CA PRO A 111 8.82 3.74 10.21
C PRO A 111 8.69 2.28 10.65
N GLY A 112 9.70 1.46 10.32
CA GLY A 112 9.74 0.04 10.70
C GLY A 112 8.86 -0.91 9.85
N ILE A 113 8.16 -0.43 8.82
CA ILE A 113 7.33 -1.28 7.95
C ILE A 113 8.14 -2.25 7.06
N GLY A 114 9.43 -1.93 6.84
CA GLY A 114 10.34 -2.74 6.02
C GLY A 114 10.83 -2.08 4.72
N LYS A 115 10.69 -0.76 4.54
CA LYS A 115 11.12 -0.05 3.31
C LYS A 115 12.59 -0.27 2.97
N SER A 116 13.49 -0.01 3.92
CA SER A 116 14.94 -0.22 3.78
C SER A 116 15.27 -1.68 3.50
N THR A 117 14.52 -2.61 4.11
CA THR A 117 14.68 -4.05 3.87
C THR A 117 14.31 -4.41 2.43
N LEU A 118 13.18 -3.92 1.92
CA LEU A 118 12.77 -4.12 0.52
C LEU A 118 13.79 -3.51 -0.44
N ALA A 119 14.20 -2.27 -0.19
CA ALA A 119 15.16 -1.55 -1.02
C ALA A 119 16.52 -2.27 -1.07
N LEU A 120 17.02 -2.73 0.08
CA LEU A 120 18.28 -3.47 0.18
C LEU A 120 18.21 -4.85 -0.50
N GLN A 121 17.08 -5.56 -0.37
CA GLN A 121 16.87 -6.84 -1.08
C GLN A 121 16.88 -6.66 -2.60
N VAL A 122 16.19 -5.65 -3.12
CA VAL A 122 16.15 -5.35 -4.55
C VAL A 122 17.53 -4.93 -5.06
N ALA A 123 18.20 -4.03 -4.35
CA ALA A 123 19.55 -3.57 -4.68
C ALA A 123 20.55 -4.73 -4.69
N GLY A 124 20.51 -5.59 -3.68
CA GLY A 124 21.39 -6.76 -3.58
C GLY A 124 21.15 -7.78 -4.69
N ARG A 125 19.89 -8.09 -5.03
CA ARG A 125 19.56 -9.01 -6.13
C ARG A 125 20.06 -8.48 -7.47
N LEU A 126 19.80 -7.22 -7.79
CA LEU A 126 20.29 -6.61 -9.03
C LEU A 126 21.82 -6.60 -9.11
N ALA A 127 22.50 -6.29 -8.00
CA ALA A 127 23.95 -6.37 -7.93
C ALA A 127 24.47 -7.80 -8.13
N ALA A 128 23.78 -8.80 -7.57
CA ALA A 128 24.12 -10.22 -7.76
C ALA A 128 23.90 -10.70 -9.21
N GLU A 129 22.95 -10.11 -9.93
CA GLU A 129 22.71 -10.33 -11.37
C GLU A 129 23.69 -9.55 -12.27
N GLY A 130 24.68 -8.86 -11.69
CA GLY A 130 25.73 -8.15 -12.41
C GLY A 130 25.39 -6.71 -12.79
N GLN A 131 24.28 -6.16 -12.30
CA GLN A 131 23.97 -4.74 -12.49
C GLN A 131 24.84 -3.88 -11.57
N SER A 132 25.30 -2.73 -12.08
CA SER A 132 25.95 -1.72 -11.23
C SER A 132 24.89 -1.03 -10.36
N VAL A 133 25.01 -1.16 -9.03
CA VAL A 133 24.05 -0.61 -8.06
C VAL A 133 24.79 0.17 -6.98
N LEU A 134 24.32 1.39 -6.72
CA LEU A 134 24.80 2.26 -5.65
C LEU A 134 23.72 2.44 -4.59
N TYR A 135 23.98 1.98 -3.37
CA TYR A 135 23.11 2.19 -2.21
C TYR A 135 23.68 3.30 -1.32
N VAL A 136 22.98 4.41 -1.24
CA VAL A 136 23.33 5.55 -0.41
C VAL A 136 22.50 5.52 0.87
N SER A 137 23.18 5.59 2.00
CA SER A 137 22.56 5.70 3.31
C SER A 137 23.01 6.95 4.04
N GLY A 138 22.07 7.69 4.60
CA GLY A 138 22.36 8.79 5.53
C GLY A 138 22.00 8.46 6.98
N GLU A 139 21.25 7.37 7.24
CA GLU A 139 20.82 6.96 8.58
C GLU A 139 21.75 5.92 9.21
N GLU A 140 22.23 4.96 8.42
CA GLU A 140 23.01 3.81 8.88
C GLU A 140 24.44 3.85 8.31
N SER A 141 25.41 3.36 9.10
CA SER A 141 26.79 3.16 8.65
C SER A 141 26.91 1.96 7.70
N ALA A 142 28.00 1.90 6.93
CA ALA A 142 28.25 0.78 6.02
C ALA A 142 28.30 -0.58 6.75
N GLU A 143 28.85 -0.61 7.97
CA GLU A 143 28.90 -1.81 8.82
C GLU A 143 27.51 -2.25 9.28
N GLN A 144 26.63 -1.31 9.65
CA GLN A 144 25.26 -1.61 10.04
C GLN A 144 24.46 -2.19 8.87
N ILE A 145 24.62 -1.62 7.68
CA ILE A 145 23.99 -2.13 6.46
C ILE A 145 24.52 -3.53 6.14
N ARG A 146 25.83 -3.76 6.27
CA ARG A 146 26.43 -5.08 6.06
C ARG A 146 25.85 -6.13 7.01
N LEU A 147 25.70 -5.83 8.29
CA LEU A 147 25.09 -6.74 9.28
C LEU A 147 23.64 -7.09 8.91
N ARG A 148 22.89 -6.17 8.31
CA ARG A 148 21.53 -6.44 7.82
C ARG A 148 21.58 -7.29 6.56
N ALA A 149 22.47 -6.97 5.61
CA ALA A 149 22.66 -7.69 4.37
C ALA A 149 23.02 -9.17 4.60
N GLU A 150 23.82 -9.49 5.63
CA GLU A 150 24.17 -10.88 5.99
C GLU A 150 22.95 -11.77 6.28
N ARG A 151 21.81 -11.19 6.66
CA ARG A 151 20.57 -11.92 6.93
C ARG A 151 19.65 -12.03 5.71
N LEU A 152 19.92 -11.26 4.67
CA LEU A 152 19.07 -11.14 3.49
C LEU A 152 19.61 -12.02 2.35
N PRO A 153 18.87 -13.05 1.91
CA PRO A 153 19.31 -13.91 0.83
C PRO A 153 19.57 -13.12 -0.46
N GLY A 154 20.74 -13.34 -1.07
CA GLY A 154 21.12 -12.73 -2.33
C GLY A 154 21.68 -11.31 -2.23
N VAL A 155 21.83 -10.73 -1.04
CA VAL A 155 22.53 -9.45 -0.86
C VAL A 155 24.02 -9.73 -0.62
N GLY A 156 24.87 -9.45 -1.62
CA GLY A 156 26.29 -9.82 -1.63
C GLY A 156 27.24 -8.67 -2.01
N GLY A 157 28.55 -8.96 -1.96
CA GLY A 157 29.64 -7.98 -1.99
C GLY A 157 29.83 -7.15 -3.28
N ALA A 158 29.02 -7.36 -4.32
CA ALA A 158 29.02 -6.53 -5.53
C ALA A 158 28.27 -5.19 -5.32
N LEU A 159 27.36 -5.14 -4.34
CA LEU A 159 26.59 -3.94 -4.01
C LEU A 159 27.51 -2.83 -3.47
N GLN A 160 27.54 -1.68 -4.14
CA GLN A 160 28.33 -0.53 -3.70
C GLN A 160 27.55 0.26 -2.64
N ILE A 161 28.15 0.48 -1.48
CA ILE A 161 27.54 1.23 -0.36
C ILE A 161 28.25 2.58 -0.20
N LEU A 162 27.47 3.65 -0.05
CA LEU A 162 27.96 4.98 0.28
C LEU A 162 27.21 5.53 1.50
N ALA A 163 27.92 5.68 2.62
CA ALA A 163 27.39 6.40 3.77
C ALA A 163 27.62 7.91 3.59
N SER A 164 26.60 8.65 3.20
CA SER A 164 26.70 10.09 2.96
C SER A 164 25.35 10.79 3.10
N THR A 165 25.39 12.01 3.61
CA THR A 165 24.23 12.89 3.76
C THR A 165 24.23 14.07 2.79
N ARG A 166 25.23 14.22 1.92
CA ARG A 166 25.35 15.41 1.03
C ARG A 166 25.17 15.06 -0.44
N VAL A 167 24.22 15.69 -1.13
CA VAL A 167 23.98 15.49 -2.58
C VAL A 167 25.26 15.64 -3.39
N GLU A 168 26.08 16.64 -3.07
CA GLU A 168 27.32 16.94 -3.79
C GLU A 168 28.36 15.82 -3.69
N ALA A 169 28.35 15.06 -2.58
CA ALA A 169 29.25 13.93 -2.39
C ALA A 169 28.84 12.69 -3.21
N LEU A 170 27.59 12.60 -3.66
CA LEU A 170 27.11 11.49 -4.49
C LEU A 170 27.56 11.63 -5.95
N ALA A 171 27.86 12.85 -6.42
CA ALA A 171 28.06 13.12 -7.84
C ALA A 171 29.28 12.44 -8.47
N ALA A 172 30.40 12.32 -7.73
CA ALA A 172 31.59 11.65 -8.25
C ALA A 172 31.41 10.12 -8.30
N PRO A 173 31.03 9.43 -7.21
CA PRO A 173 30.76 7.99 -7.25
C PRO A 173 29.70 7.59 -8.29
N TRP A 174 28.65 8.39 -8.46
CA TRP A 174 27.59 8.11 -9.43
C TRP A 174 28.13 8.15 -10.88
N ARG A 175 28.98 9.13 -11.21
CA ARG A 175 29.58 9.20 -12.56
C ARG A 175 30.63 8.13 -12.81
N GLU A 176 31.38 7.73 -11.79
CA GLU A 176 32.43 6.71 -11.92
C GLU A 176 31.84 5.30 -12.04
N LEU A 177 30.77 5.01 -11.30
CA LEU A 177 30.14 3.68 -11.27
C LEU A 177 29.11 3.47 -12.38
N GLU A 178 28.60 4.55 -13.00
CA GLU A 178 27.48 4.56 -13.95
C GLU A 178 26.37 3.55 -13.58
N PRO A 179 25.81 3.63 -12.36
CA PRO A 179 24.91 2.60 -11.85
C PRO A 179 23.57 2.59 -12.60
N GLY A 180 23.06 1.38 -12.88
CA GLY A 180 21.71 1.19 -13.41
C GLY A 180 20.62 1.50 -12.37
N LEU A 181 20.94 1.33 -11.08
CA LEU A 181 20.07 1.68 -9.95
C LEU A 181 20.85 2.45 -8.88
N VAL A 182 20.28 3.56 -8.42
CA VAL A 182 20.70 4.27 -7.21
C VAL A 182 19.59 4.27 -6.19
N VAL A 183 19.89 3.79 -4.99
CA VAL A 183 18.99 3.81 -3.84
C VAL A 183 19.44 4.90 -2.86
N VAL A 184 18.50 5.68 -2.34
CA VAL A 184 18.77 6.69 -1.30
C VAL A 184 17.87 6.41 -0.10
N ASP A 185 18.47 5.98 1.01
CA ASP A 185 17.79 5.56 2.24
C ASP A 185 18.29 6.36 3.47
N SER A 186 17.60 7.39 3.94
CA SER A 186 16.34 7.97 3.44
C SER A 186 16.55 9.40 2.93
N ILE A 187 15.68 9.86 2.03
CA ILE A 187 15.76 11.22 1.47
C ILE A 187 15.69 12.33 2.54
N GLN A 188 15.08 12.07 3.70
CA GLN A 188 15.04 12.99 4.84
C GLN A 188 16.43 13.35 5.38
N THR A 189 17.40 12.44 5.24
CA THR A 189 18.76 12.65 5.73
C THR A 189 19.67 13.35 4.73
N ILE A 190 19.23 13.49 3.48
CA ILE A 190 20.04 14.08 2.43
C ILE A 190 19.87 15.59 2.38
N GLN A 191 21.00 16.28 2.30
CA GLN A 191 21.11 17.73 2.31
C GLN A 191 21.90 18.21 1.09
N THR A 192 21.62 19.44 0.69
CA THR A 192 22.40 20.20 -0.30
C THR A 192 22.79 21.55 0.26
N ASP A 193 23.97 22.02 -0.12
CA ASP A 193 24.47 23.35 0.25
C ASP A 193 23.71 24.49 -0.46
N ALA A 194 22.85 24.15 -1.44
CA ALA A 194 22.10 25.14 -2.21
C ALA A 194 20.93 25.79 -1.46
N VAL A 195 20.53 25.22 -0.31
CA VAL A 195 19.44 25.74 0.52
C VAL A 195 19.95 25.93 1.94
N GLU A 196 19.84 27.15 2.46
CA GLU A 196 20.12 27.44 3.87
C GLU A 196 18.92 27.01 4.75
N SER A 197 18.74 25.70 4.93
CA SER A 197 17.73 25.13 5.82
C SER A 197 18.20 23.84 6.48
N ALA A 198 17.59 23.50 7.62
CA ALA A 198 17.98 22.34 8.42
C ALA A 198 17.71 21.01 7.69
N ALA A 199 18.50 19.99 8.01
CA ALA A 199 18.28 18.61 7.55
C ALA A 199 16.85 18.15 7.82
N GLY A 200 16.25 17.40 6.89
CA GLY A 200 14.88 16.90 7.03
C GLY A 200 13.78 17.96 6.88
N SER A 201 14.12 19.25 6.72
CA SER A 201 13.12 20.26 6.36
C SER A 201 12.54 19.98 4.97
N VAL A 202 11.29 20.40 4.74
CA VAL A 202 10.60 20.21 3.45
C VAL A 202 11.39 20.84 2.31
N ALA A 203 12.00 22.00 2.52
CA ALA A 203 12.83 22.68 1.53
C ALA A 203 14.09 21.87 1.18
N GLN A 204 14.85 21.37 2.17
CA GLN A 204 16.01 20.48 1.94
C GLN A 204 15.59 19.23 1.17
N VAL A 205 14.55 18.53 1.63
CA VAL A 205 14.08 17.28 1.02
C VAL A 205 13.67 17.49 -0.44
N ARG A 206 12.93 18.57 -0.73
CA ARG A 206 12.45 18.87 -2.08
C ARG A 206 13.61 19.22 -3.03
N GLU A 207 14.53 20.07 -2.60
CA GLU A 207 15.67 20.45 -3.45
C GLU A 207 16.63 19.28 -3.66
N SER A 208 16.96 18.54 -2.59
CA SER A 208 17.79 17.33 -2.68
C SER A 208 17.18 16.32 -3.65
N ALA A 209 15.89 16.01 -3.51
CA ALA A 209 15.20 15.09 -4.41
C ALA A 209 15.19 15.59 -5.87
N SER A 210 14.97 16.89 -6.09
CA SER A 210 15.00 17.51 -7.42
C SER A 210 16.37 17.34 -8.11
N ARG A 211 17.47 17.60 -7.37
CA ARG A 211 18.84 17.46 -7.90
C ARG A 211 19.21 16.01 -8.20
N LEU A 212 18.84 15.09 -7.31
CA LEU A 212 19.08 13.66 -7.52
C LEU A 212 18.25 13.16 -8.71
N ALA A 213 16.99 13.57 -8.83
CA ALA A 213 16.13 13.23 -9.96
C ALA A 213 16.69 13.74 -11.30
N ALA A 214 17.18 14.97 -11.34
CA ALA A 214 17.83 15.52 -12.53
C ALA A 214 19.08 14.72 -12.91
N THR A 215 19.90 14.34 -11.91
CA THR A 215 21.11 13.53 -12.12
C THR A 215 20.77 12.14 -12.65
N ALA A 216 19.76 11.48 -12.07
CA ALA A 216 19.30 10.17 -12.51
C ALA A 216 18.80 10.19 -13.97
N LYS A 217 18.01 11.21 -14.34
CA LYS A 217 17.53 11.41 -15.71
C LYS A 217 18.67 11.69 -16.69
N GLN A 218 19.66 12.48 -16.28
CA GLN A 218 20.82 12.80 -17.11
C GLN A 218 21.72 11.58 -17.35
N LEU A 219 21.91 10.73 -16.34
CA LEU A 219 22.78 9.56 -16.41
C LEU A 219 22.05 8.27 -16.84
N GLY A 220 20.72 8.32 -16.99
CA GLY A 220 19.91 7.16 -17.35
C GLY A 220 19.71 6.15 -16.20
N SER A 221 20.15 6.45 -14.99
CA SER A 221 19.98 5.59 -13.81
C SER A 221 18.53 5.61 -13.31
N VAL A 222 18.06 4.48 -12.78
CA VAL A 222 16.87 4.45 -11.94
C VAL A 222 17.21 5.04 -10.57
N LEU A 223 16.38 5.95 -10.07
CA LEU A 223 16.53 6.49 -8.71
C LEU A 223 15.38 6.00 -7.82
N LEU A 224 15.71 5.21 -6.80
CA LEU A 224 14.79 4.79 -5.75
C LEU A 224 15.02 5.61 -4.48
N LEU A 225 14.09 6.51 -4.18
CA LEU A 225 14.08 7.31 -2.95
C LEU A 225 13.27 6.60 -1.88
N VAL A 226 13.85 6.34 -0.71
CA VAL A 226 13.11 5.86 0.46
C VAL A 226 12.70 7.05 1.32
N GLY A 227 11.42 7.09 1.72
CA GLY A 227 10.87 8.16 2.54
C GLY A 227 9.93 7.66 3.64
N HIS A 228 9.99 8.30 4.80
CA HIS A 228 9.06 8.08 5.90
C HIS A 228 7.76 8.88 5.73
N VAL A 229 6.63 8.28 6.08
CA VAL A 229 5.36 8.98 6.29
C VAL A 229 5.15 9.16 7.79
N THR A 230 4.94 10.38 8.27
CA THR A 230 4.52 10.61 9.65
C THR A 230 2.99 10.63 9.76
N LYS A 231 2.46 10.18 10.91
CA LYS A 231 1.01 10.03 11.17
C LYS A 231 0.20 11.32 11.03
N ASP A 232 0.85 12.47 11.20
CA ASP A 232 0.22 13.79 11.10
C ASP A 232 0.40 14.43 9.70
N GLY A 233 1.04 13.75 8.76
CA GLY A 233 1.35 14.27 7.42
C GLY A 233 2.31 15.47 7.40
N SER A 234 2.83 15.88 8.56
CA SER A 234 3.57 17.14 8.77
C SER A 234 5.08 17.04 8.57
N LEU A 235 5.64 15.83 8.44
CA LEU A 235 7.05 15.65 8.11
C LEU A 235 7.18 14.80 6.85
N ALA A 236 7.37 15.48 5.72
CA ALA A 236 7.76 14.91 4.43
C ALA A 236 6.91 13.69 3.98
N GLY A 237 5.59 13.77 4.12
CA GLY A 237 4.70 12.80 3.48
C GLY A 237 4.91 12.74 1.96
N PRO A 238 4.57 11.63 1.28
CA PRO A 238 4.82 11.42 -0.15
C PRO A 238 4.30 12.56 -1.02
N ARG A 239 3.25 13.28 -0.58
CA ARG A 239 2.70 14.47 -1.24
C ARG A 239 3.74 15.56 -1.55
N VAL A 240 4.76 15.72 -0.72
CA VAL A 240 5.82 16.74 -0.93
C VAL A 240 6.63 16.44 -2.19
N LEU A 241 6.90 15.15 -2.45
CA LEU A 241 7.72 14.70 -3.57
C LEU A 241 6.90 14.08 -4.71
N GLU A 242 5.61 13.85 -4.51
CA GLU A 242 4.71 13.15 -5.43
C GLU A 242 4.70 13.78 -6.82
N HIS A 243 4.83 15.10 -6.93
CA HIS A 243 4.90 15.78 -8.22
C HIS A 243 6.27 15.68 -8.90
N LEU A 244 7.35 15.49 -8.14
CA LEU A 244 8.73 15.41 -8.64
C LEU A 244 9.10 14.01 -9.15
N VAL A 245 8.41 12.98 -8.66
CA VAL A 245 8.71 11.58 -9.00
C VAL A 245 7.77 11.02 -10.07
N ASP A 246 8.21 9.97 -10.74
CA ASP A 246 7.45 9.31 -11.81
C ASP A 246 6.53 8.21 -11.24
N VAL A 247 6.98 7.53 -10.19
CA VAL A 247 6.22 6.50 -9.46
C VAL A 247 6.24 6.79 -7.95
N VAL A 248 5.08 6.66 -7.29
CA VAL A 248 4.95 6.69 -5.83
C VAL A 248 4.40 5.35 -5.38
N LEU A 249 5.21 4.63 -4.62
CA LEU A 249 4.88 3.39 -3.94
C LEU A 249 4.64 3.67 -2.46
N THR A 250 3.56 3.13 -1.92
CA THR A 250 3.24 3.19 -0.50
C THR A 250 3.29 1.79 0.07
N PHE A 251 4.11 1.60 1.10
CA PHE A 251 4.25 0.35 1.82
C PHE A 251 3.50 0.44 3.15
N GLU A 252 2.48 -0.40 3.28
CA GLU A 252 1.47 -0.32 4.32
C GLU A 252 1.37 -1.65 5.07
N GLY A 253 0.94 -1.60 6.32
CA GLY A 253 0.69 -2.80 7.10
C GLY A 253 0.57 -2.48 8.58
N ASP A 254 -0.41 -3.10 9.22
CA ASP A 254 -0.59 -2.99 10.67
C ASP A 254 0.36 -3.96 11.39
N ARG A 255 0.76 -3.62 12.61
CA ARG A 255 1.44 -4.54 13.53
C ARG A 255 0.58 -5.77 13.83
N ALA A 256 -0.75 -5.64 13.77
CA ALA A 256 -1.70 -6.74 13.99
C ALA A 256 -1.81 -7.71 12.81
N HIS A 257 -1.39 -7.30 11.60
CA HIS A 257 -1.45 -8.13 10.41
C HIS A 257 -0.04 -8.65 10.07
N ALA A 258 0.06 -9.95 9.74
CA ALA A 258 1.31 -10.55 9.29
C ALA A 258 1.83 -9.89 8.00
N PHE A 259 0.91 -9.47 7.12
CA PHE A 259 1.24 -8.97 5.80
C PHE A 259 1.62 -7.48 5.75
N ARG A 260 2.41 -7.17 4.72
CA ARG A 260 2.81 -5.83 4.30
C ARG A 260 2.36 -5.66 2.85
N LEU A 261 1.59 -4.62 2.57
CA LEU A 261 0.99 -4.34 1.28
C LEU A 261 1.74 -3.20 0.60
N LEU A 262 2.29 -3.46 -0.58
CA LEU A 262 2.90 -2.46 -1.43
C LEU A 262 1.91 -2.03 -2.51
N ARG A 263 1.58 -0.75 -2.58
CA ARG A 263 0.62 -0.19 -3.55
C ARG A 263 1.22 0.97 -4.31
N ALA A 264 0.79 1.18 -5.55
CA ALA A 264 1.15 2.37 -6.30
C ALA A 264 0.10 3.48 -6.11
N ALA A 265 0.47 4.57 -5.44
CA ALA A 265 -0.37 5.78 -5.37
C ALA A 265 -0.31 6.58 -6.68
N LYS A 266 0.86 6.55 -7.34
CA LYS A 266 1.10 7.17 -8.64
C LYS A 266 1.98 6.23 -9.45
N ASN A 267 1.61 5.92 -10.70
CA ASN A 267 2.47 5.18 -11.60
C ASN A 267 2.30 5.71 -13.03
N ARG A 268 3.31 6.40 -13.57
CA ARG A 268 3.30 6.87 -14.96
C ARG A 268 3.50 5.75 -15.97
N PHE A 269 3.95 4.58 -15.53
CA PHE A 269 4.37 3.46 -16.38
C PHE A 269 3.51 2.20 -16.18
N GLY A 270 2.45 2.26 -15.38
CA GLY A 270 1.64 1.09 -15.02
C GLY A 270 0.36 1.48 -14.28
N SER A 271 -0.41 0.47 -13.87
CA SER A 271 -1.66 0.67 -13.14
C SER A 271 -1.40 1.04 -11.68
N THR A 272 -2.26 1.88 -11.10
CA THR A 272 -2.30 2.18 -9.66
C THR A 272 -3.18 1.20 -8.87
N GLN A 273 -3.84 0.26 -9.56
CA GLN A 273 -4.70 -0.74 -8.93
C GLN A 273 -3.93 -1.99 -8.49
N GLU A 274 -2.68 -2.13 -8.93
CA GLU A 274 -1.82 -3.27 -8.58
C GLU A 274 -1.36 -3.21 -7.13
N VAL A 275 -1.23 -4.39 -6.53
CA VAL A 275 -0.79 -4.55 -5.14
C VAL A 275 0.20 -5.71 -5.06
N GLY A 276 1.32 -5.44 -4.40
CA GLY A 276 2.28 -6.45 -4.00
C GLY A 276 2.03 -6.86 -2.55
N VAL A 277 1.99 -8.16 -2.26
CA VAL A 277 1.85 -8.66 -0.89
C VAL A 277 3.17 -9.25 -0.42
N PHE A 278 3.59 -8.86 0.79
CA PHE A 278 4.81 -9.34 1.41
C PHE A 278 4.55 -9.80 2.84
N ASN A 279 5.36 -10.73 3.33
CA ASN A 279 5.43 -11.11 4.74
C ASN A 279 6.81 -10.79 5.30
N MET A 280 6.90 -10.36 6.55
CA MET A 280 8.17 -10.10 7.21
C MET A 280 8.65 -11.37 7.93
N ALA A 281 9.62 -12.05 7.35
CA ALA A 281 10.28 -13.22 7.93
C ALA A 281 11.61 -12.84 8.61
N GLY A 282 12.21 -13.78 9.34
CA GLY A 282 13.51 -13.57 9.99
C GLY A 282 14.67 -13.28 9.01
N HIS A 283 14.51 -13.65 7.74
CA HIS A 283 15.48 -13.44 6.67
C HIS A 283 15.06 -12.34 5.68
N GLY A 284 14.12 -11.46 6.07
CA GLY A 284 13.68 -10.31 5.28
C GLY A 284 12.23 -10.39 4.80
N LEU A 285 11.91 -9.64 3.75
CA LEU A 285 10.58 -9.64 3.14
C LEU A 285 10.47 -10.76 2.11
N GLU A 286 9.47 -11.61 2.30
CA GLU A 286 9.09 -12.65 1.35
C GLU A 286 7.89 -12.17 0.53
N ALA A 287 7.97 -12.33 -0.80
CA ALA A 287 6.86 -12.05 -1.69
C ALA A 287 5.81 -13.16 -1.54
N VAL A 288 4.56 -12.76 -1.34
CA VAL A 288 3.43 -13.68 -1.19
C VAL A 288 2.69 -13.74 -2.52
N GLU A 289 2.98 -14.76 -3.32
CA GLU A 289 2.35 -14.93 -4.65
C GLU A 289 0.85 -15.25 -4.55
N ASN A 290 0.46 -16.00 -3.51
CA ASN A 290 -0.93 -16.36 -3.27
C ASN A 290 -1.35 -15.98 -1.83
N PRO A 291 -1.70 -14.70 -1.59
CA PRO A 291 -2.12 -14.27 -0.25
C PRO A 291 -3.34 -15.06 0.23
N SER A 292 -4.20 -15.47 -0.70
CA SER A 292 -5.36 -16.33 -0.51
C SER A 292 -5.08 -17.54 0.38
N GLU A 293 -4.05 -18.32 0.06
CA GLU A 293 -3.79 -19.60 0.75
C GLU A 293 -3.29 -19.36 2.17
N LEU A 294 -2.47 -18.34 2.41
CA LEU A 294 -1.99 -18.01 3.74
C LEU A 294 -3.10 -17.40 4.64
N PHE A 295 -3.98 -16.55 4.08
CA PHE A 295 -5.17 -16.08 4.79
C PHE A 295 -6.15 -17.22 5.11
N LEU A 296 -6.18 -18.27 4.28
CA LEU A 296 -6.98 -19.48 4.52
C LEU A 296 -6.30 -20.45 5.50
N GLU A 297 -4.98 -20.51 5.54
CA GLU A 297 -4.19 -21.36 6.45
C GLU A 297 -4.22 -20.87 7.90
N GLU A 298 -4.18 -19.55 8.14
CA GLU A 298 -4.42 -18.99 9.48
C GLU A 298 -5.85 -19.32 9.99
N ARG A 299 -6.79 -19.60 9.07
CA ARG A 299 -8.15 -20.09 9.37
C ARG A 299 -8.26 -21.62 9.50
N SER A 300 -7.15 -22.34 9.57
CA SER A 300 -7.13 -23.80 9.68
C SER A 300 -7.94 -24.35 10.87
N THR A 301 -8.30 -23.53 11.85
CA THR A 301 -9.52 -23.83 12.63
C THR A 301 -10.73 -23.41 11.81
N ARG A 302 -11.30 -24.34 11.03
CA ARG A 302 -12.62 -24.21 10.36
C ARG A 302 -13.75 -24.02 11.40
N ALA A 303 -13.53 -23.32 12.50
CA ALA A 303 -14.40 -23.24 13.67
C ALA A 303 -15.70 -22.51 13.30
N PRO A 304 -16.85 -22.98 13.81
CA PRO A 304 -18.07 -22.21 13.70
C PRO A 304 -17.92 -20.92 14.51
N GLY A 305 -18.61 -19.88 14.08
CA GLY A 305 -18.56 -18.59 14.75
C GLY A 305 -17.63 -17.56 14.12
N SER A 306 -17.05 -17.81 12.94
CA SER A 306 -16.20 -16.84 12.25
C SER A 306 -16.77 -16.48 10.88
N CYS A 307 -16.76 -15.19 10.54
CA CYS A 307 -17.12 -14.68 9.23
C CYS A 307 -16.28 -13.45 8.90
N VAL A 308 -15.91 -13.26 7.63
CA VAL A 308 -15.06 -12.15 7.20
C VAL A 308 -15.80 -11.16 6.34
N VAL A 309 -15.51 -9.88 6.61
CA VAL A 309 -16.17 -8.74 6.02
C VAL A 309 -15.14 -7.78 5.42
N PRO A 310 -15.24 -7.41 4.13
CA PRO A 310 -14.48 -6.29 3.58
C PRO A 310 -15.13 -4.96 3.99
N LEU A 311 -14.57 -4.30 5.00
CA LEU A 311 -14.99 -2.99 5.50
C LEU A 311 -14.25 -1.85 4.81
N LEU A 312 -14.80 -0.64 4.84
CA LEU A 312 -14.10 0.55 4.36
C LEU A 312 -13.57 1.40 5.52
N GLU A 313 -12.27 1.63 5.53
CA GLU A 313 -11.65 2.70 6.31
C GLU A 313 -11.34 3.89 5.38
N GLY A 314 -12.25 4.87 5.37
CA GLY A 314 -12.20 5.99 4.43
C GLY A 314 -12.42 5.56 2.97
N SER A 315 -11.34 5.46 2.19
CA SER A 315 -11.36 4.95 0.81
C SER A 315 -10.83 3.54 0.65
N ARG A 316 -10.33 2.93 1.73
CA ARG A 316 -9.54 1.70 1.68
C ARG A 316 -10.38 0.50 2.15
N PRO A 317 -10.50 -0.56 1.33
CA PRO A 317 -11.09 -1.82 1.78
C PRO A 317 -10.11 -2.59 2.68
N LEU A 318 -10.59 -3.05 3.84
CA LEU A 318 -9.87 -3.87 4.80
C LEU A 318 -10.71 -5.09 5.16
N LEU A 319 -10.10 -6.27 5.14
CA LEU A 319 -10.78 -7.52 5.46
C LEU A 319 -10.66 -7.76 6.97
N VAL A 320 -11.80 -7.76 7.65
CA VAL A 320 -11.88 -7.93 9.10
C VAL A 320 -12.58 -9.23 9.42
N GLU A 321 -12.00 -10.01 10.33
CA GLU A 321 -12.64 -11.20 10.87
C GLU A 321 -13.55 -10.84 12.04
N LEU A 322 -14.81 -11.25 11.93
CA LEU A 322 -15.83 -11.14 12.96
C LEU A 322 -16.02 -12.51 13.58
N GLN A 323 -15.93 -12.55 14.91
CA GLN A 323 -16.05 -13.78 15.68
C GLN A 323 -17.26 -13.70 16.60
N ALA A 324 -17.96 -14.80 16.76
CA ALA A 324 -19.07 -14.97 17.67
C ALA A 324 -18.97 -16.33 18.38
N LEU A 325 -19.36 -16.34 19.65
CA LEU A 325 -19.55 -17.53 20.45
C LEU A 325 -20.93 -17.46 21.07
N VAL A 326 -21.77 -18.43 20.69
CA VAL A 326 -23.12 -18.61 21.21
C VAL A 326 -23.11 -19.84 22.11
N ALA A 327 -23.53 -19.66 23.36
CA ALA A 327 -23.57 -20.73 24.35
C ALA A 327 -24.95 -20.76 25.04
N PRO A 328 -25.41 -21.93 25.51
CA PRO A 328 -26.61 -22.00 26.33
C PRO A 328 -26.45 -21.12 27.57
N ALA A 329 -27.46 -20.31 27.89
CA ALA A 329 -27.50 -19.56 29.15
C ALA A 329 -28.13 -20.46 30.23
N PRO A 330 -27.35 -21.05 31.16
CA PRO A 330 -27.91 -22.04 32.10
C PRO A 330 -28.88 -21.43 33.11
N TYR A 331 -28.69 -20.17 33.51
CA TYR A 331 -29.56 -19.45 34.44
C TYR A 331 -29.47 -17.92 34.26
N GLY A 332 -30.61 -17.22 34.41
CA GLY A 332 -30.68 -15.76 34.43
C GLY A 332 -30.92 -15.12 33.07
N THR A 333 -30.74 -13.79 33.00
CA THR A 333 -30.81 -13.04 31.74
C THR A 333 -29.58 -13.36 30.89
N PRO A 334 -29.76 -13.80 29.62
CA PRO A 334 -28.65 -14.13 28.75
C PRO A 334 -27.69 -12.96 28.55
N ARG A 335 -26.40 -13.26 28.60
CA ARG A 335 -25.32 -12.29 28.47
C ARG A 335 -25.11 -11.94 27.00
N ARG A 336 -24.90 -10.65 26.74
CA ARG A 336 -24.55 -10.12 25.42
C ARG A 336 -23.32 -9.26 25.61
N THR A 337 -22.18 -9.73 25.13
CA THR A 337 -20.89 -9.05 25.31
C THR A 337 -20.26 -8.81 23.97
N THR A 338 -19.90 -7.56 23.69
CA THR A 338 -19.24 -7.21 22.43
C THR A 338 -17.86 -6.59 22.67
N LEU A 339 -16.93 -6.80 21.74
CA LEU A 339 -15.61 -6.17 21.73
C LEU A 339 -15.27 -5.69 20.31
N GLY A 340 -15.13 -4.37 20.14
CA GLY A 340 -14.87 -3.78 18.82
C GLY A 340 -16.11 -3.67 17.92
N LEU A 341 -17.30 -4.03 18.44
CA LEU A 341 -18.60 -3.87 17.79
C LEU A 341 -19.48 -2.93 18.64
N GLU A 342 -20.55 -2.39 18.05
CA GLU A 342 -21.54 -1.59 18.78
C GLU A 342 -22.60 -2.50 19.42
N ASP A 343 -22.76 -2.40 20.75
CA ASP A 343 -23.72 -3.22 21.52
C ASP A 343 -25.15 -3.12 20.99
N ALA A 344 -25.61 -1.89 20.70
CA ALA A 344 -26.96 -1.65 20.20
C ALA A 344 -27.20 -2.33 18.84
N ARG A 345 -26.19 -2.36 17.97
CA ARG A 345 -26.27 -2.99 16.66
C ARG A 345 -26.36 -4.50 16.78
N VAL A 346 -25.50 -5.11 17.61
CA VAL A 346 -25.57 -6.56 17.86
C VAL A 346 -26.91 -6.94 18.46
N ALA A 347 -27.46 -6.14 19.38
CA ALA A 347 -28.79 -6.39 19.94
C ALA A 347 -29.92 -6.38 18.89
N LEU A 348 -29.90 -5.43 17.94
CA LEU A 348 -30.85 -5.39 16.83
C LEU A 348 -30.71 -6.62 15.92
N LEU A 349 -29.47 -6.99 15.57
CA LEU A 349 -29.21 -8.16 14.74
C LEU A 349 -29.69 -9.46 15.40
N LEU A 350 -29.49 -9.61 16.71
CA LEU A 350 -30.03 -10.75 17.46
C LEU A 350 -31.56 -10.81 17.39
N ALA A 351 -32.25 -9.66 17.53
CA ALA A 351 -33.70 -9.61 17.42
C ALA A 351 -34.21 -9.94 16.01
N VAL A 352 -33.51 -9.46 14.97
CA VAL A 352 -33.84 -9.77 13.58
C VAL A 352 -33.59 -11.24 13.27
N LEU A 353 -32.46 -11.80 13.68
CA LEU A 353 -32.15 -13.22 13.54
C LEU A 353 -33.23 -14.07 14.20
N ASP A 354 -33.57 -13.80 15.46
CA ASP A 354 -34.56 -14.58 16.19
C ASP A 354 -35.97 -14.52 15.57
N ARG A 355 -36.38 -13.35 15.04
CA ARG A 355 -37.73 -13.15 14.48
C ARG A 355 -37.87 -13.47 13.00
N ARG A 356 -36.80 -13.32 12.22
CA ARG A 356 -36.81 -13.44 10.76
C ARG A 356 -36.03 -14.64 10.25
N SER A 357 -35.30 -15.32 11.12
CA SER A 357 -34.64 -16.59 10.79
C SER A 357 -35.12 -17.72 11.70
N ARG A 358 -34.74 -18.95 11.37
CA ARG A 358 -35.10 -20.16 12.13
C ARG A 358 -34.12 -20.44 13.28
N ILE A 359 -33.44 -19.41 13.79
CA ILE A 359 -32.38 -19.55 14.80
C ILE A 359 -32.87 -18.95 16.12
N ASP A 360 -33.08 -19.81 17.12
CA ASP A 360 -33.40 -19.37 18.50
C ASP A 360 -32.14 -18.85 19.20
N LEU A 361 -32.16 -17.56 19.55
CA LEU A 361 -31.08 -16.84 20.22
C LEU A 361 -31.53 -16.15 21.52
N LEU A 362 -32.84 -16.07 21.78
CA LEU A 362 -33.38 -15.40 22.97
C LEU A 362 -32.90 -16.02 24.28
N SER A 363 -32.60 -17.33 24.27
CA SER A 363 -32.20 -18.13 25.42
C SER A 363 -30.67 -18.35 25.52
N GLN A 364 -29.87 -17.65 24.70
CA GLN A 364 -28.45 -17.94 24.54
C GLN A 364 -27.58 -16.77 24.96
N ASP A 365 -26.45 -17.08 25.61
CA ASP A 365 -25.36 -16.13 25.80
C ASP A 365 -24.68 -15.90 24.45
N VAL A 366 -24.40 -14.65 24.11
CA VAL A 366 -23.76 -14.23 22.87
C VAL A 366 -22.55 -13.36 23.18
N TYR A 367 -21.38 -13.82 22.77
CA TYR A 367 -20.14 -13.06 22.79
C TYR A 367 -19.74 -12.78 21.35
N ALA A 368 -19.53 -11.51 20.98
CA ALA A 368 -19.15 -11.13 19.62
C ALA A 368 -17.94 -10.19 19.64
N LYS A 369 -16.98 -10.38 18.75
CA LYS A 369 -15.79 -9.53 18.67
C LYS A 369 -15.32 -9.31 17.25
N ALA A 370 -14.70 -8.17 17.01
CA ALA A 370 -13.85 -7.97 15.84
C ALA A 370 -12.40 -8.40 16.17
N ALA A 371 -11.80 -9.23 15.33
CA ALA A 371 -10.40 -9.61 15.46
C ALA A 371 -9.48 -8.42 15.15
N GLY A 372 -8.22 -8.49 15.62
CA GLY A 372 -7.22 -7.46 15.38
C GLY A 372 -7.41 -6.16 16.16
N GLY A 373 -8.37 -6.08 17.09
CA GLY A 373 -8.62 -4.87 17.89
C GLY A 373 -9.28 -3.72 17.11
N VAL A 374 -9.79 -4.02 15.91
CA VAL A 374 -10.46 -3.06 15.02
C VAL A 374 -11.82 -2.67 15.59
N ARG A 375 -12.20 -1.40 15.44
CA ARG A 375 -13.57 -0.93 15.71
C ARG A 375 -14.41 -0.94 14.44
N VAL A 376 -15.51 -1.66 14.46
CA VAL A 376 -16.42 -1.80 13.32
C VAL A 376 -17.62 -0.88 13.53
N ALA A 377 -17.62 0.25 12.83
CA ALA A 377 -18.70 1.23 12.85
C ALA A 377 -19.60 1.17 11.60
N GLU A 378 -19.28 0.33 10.61
CA GLU A 378 -19.94 0.34 9.31
C GLU A 378 -21.12 -0.64 9.21
N ALA A 379 -22.29 -0.19 8.75
CA ALA A 379 -23.49 -1.03 8.60
C ALA A 379 -23.32 -2.20 7.60
N ALA A 380 -22.38 -2.07 6.64
CA ALA A 380 -22.06 -3.17 5.72
C ALA A 380 -21.58 -4.46 6.42
N ALA A 381 -21.16 -4.36 7.69
CA ALA A 381 -20.73 -5.49 8.50
C ALA A 381 -21.88 -6.38 9.01
N ASP A 382 -23.13 -5.90 8.97
CA ASP A 382 -24.26 -6.55 9.63
C ASP A 382 -24.45 -8.00 9.19
N LEU A 383 -24.38 -8.27 7.88
CA LEU A 383 -24.48 -9.62 7.34
C LEU A 383 -23.37 -10.53 7.87
N GLY A 384 -22.14 -10.03 8.00
CA GLY A 384 -21.03 -10.81 8.54
C GLY A 384 -21.18 -11.09 10.03
N ILE A 385 -21.65 -10.11 10.82
CA ILE A 385 -21.97 -10.32 12.25
C ILE A 385 -23.07 -11.39 12.38
N ALA A 386 -24.13 -11.27 11.58
CA ALA A 386 -25.25 -12.20 11.58
C ALA A 386 -24.82 -13.63 11.21
N LEU A 387 -23.98 -13.78 10.18
CA LEU A 387 -23.43 -15.08 9.77
C LEU A 387 -22.49 -15.67 10.81
N ALA A 388 -21.65 -14.87 11.49
CA ALA A 388 -20.81 -15.35 12.58
C ALA A 388 -21.66 -15.90 13.74
N ILE A 389 -22.70 -15.17 14.16
CA ILE A 389 -23.61 -15.61 15.23
C ILE A 389 -24.37 -16.88 14.81
N ALA A 390 -24.94 -16.89 13.61
CA ALA A 390 -25.64 -18.04 13.06
C ALA A 390 -24.71 -19.26 12.95
N SER A 391 -23.49 -19.06 12.47
CA SER A 391 -22.46 -20.10 12.36
C SER A 391 -22.15 -20.74 13.70
N SER A 392 -21.96 -19.94 14.75
CA SER A 392 -21.74 -20.45 16.10
C SER A 392 -22.95 -21.21 16.64
N ARG A 393 -24.15 -20.68 16.46
CA ARG A 393 -25.39 -21.31 16.97
C ARG A 393 -25.72 -22.62 16.26
N LEU A 394 -25.49 -22.70 14.96
CA LEU A 394 -25.78 -23.88 14.14
C LEU A 394 -24.66 -24.93 14.18
N ASP A 395 -23.49 -24.60 14.78
CA ASP A 395 -22.27 -25.42 14.72
C ASP A 395 -21.84 -25.74 13.27
N VAL A 396 -22.04 -24.76 12.37
CA VAL A 396 -21.73 -24.85 10.94
C VAL A 396 -20.78 -23.72 10.60
N ALA A 397 -19.56 -24.02 10.18
CA ALA A 397 -18.59 -23.00 9.82
C ALA A 397 -18.90 -22.37 8.46
N VAL A 398 -18.76 -21.05 8.38
CA VAL A 398 -18.78 -20.33 7.10
C VAL A 398 -17.62 -20.85 6.24
N PRO A 399 -17.83 -21.13 4.94
CA PRO A 399 -16.74 -21.58 4.07
C PRO A 399 -15.58 -20.60 4.09
N ALA A 400 -14.35 -21.10 4.22
CA ALA A 400 -13.18 -20.27 4.41
C ALA A 400 -12.90 -19.32 3.24
N ASP A 401 -13.32 -19.71 2.03
CA ASP A 401 -13.21 -18.94 0.78
C ASP A 401 -14.37 -17.95 0.57
N SER A 402 -15.22 -17.73 1.59
CA SER A 402 -16.38 -16.86 1.54
C SER A 402 -16.25 -15.65 2.46
N ALA A 403 -16.67 -14.50 1.95
CA ALA A 403 -16.83 -13.26 2.70
C ALA A 403 -18.27 -12.74 2.56
N ALA A 404 -18.69 -11.82 3.41
CA ALA A 404 -20.04 -11.30 3.39
C ALA A 404 -20.09 -9.79 3.63
N ILE A 405 -20.99 -9.10 2.95
CA ILE A 405 -21.34 -7.70 3.20
C ILE A 405 -22.83 -7.47 2.99
N GLY A 406 -23.39 -6.56 3.77
CA GLY A 406 -24.78 -6.18 3.67
C GLY A 406 -25.25 -5.53 4.95
N GLU A 407 -25.98 -4.42 4.82
CA GLU A 407 -26.77 -3.85 5.93
C GLU A 407 -28.04 -4.66 6.08
N ILE A 408 -28.42 -4.99 7.33
CA ILE A 408 -29.65 -5.75 7.60
C ILE A 408 -30.71 -4.79 8.14
N GLY A 409 -31.82 -4.69 7.43
CA GLY A 409 -33.01 -3.98 7.91
C GLY A 409 -33.77 -4.78 8.97
N LEU A 410 -34.62 -4.09 9.74
CA LEU A 410 -35.45 -4.74 10.77
C LEU A 410 -36.50 -5.70 10.19
N GLY A 411 -36.83 -5.56 8.90
CA GLY A 411 -37.66 -6.51 8.17
C GLY A 411 -36.94 -7.82 7.84
N GLY A 412 -35.61 -7.86 7.98
CA GLY A 412 -34.75 -8.96 7.56
C GLY A 412 -34.19 -8.78 6.14
N GLU A 413 -34.54 -7.69 5.45
CA GLU A 413 -34.05 -7.39 4.11
C GLU A 413 -32.59 -6.94 4.12
N LEU A 414 -31.83 -7.34 3.09
CA LEU A 414 -30.48 -6.81 2.88
C LEU A 414 -30.52 -5.53 2.06
N ARG A 415 -29.95 -4.47 2.63
CA ARG A 415 -29.94 -3.13 2.08
C ARG A 415 -28.63 -2.84 1.37
N ARG A 416 -28.65 -1.81 0.54
CA ARG A 416 -27.54 -1.44 -0.36
C ARG A 416 -26.28 -1.09 0.44
N VAL A 417 -25.13 -1.55 -0.06
CA VAL A 417 -23.80 -1.19 0.44
C VAL A 417 -23.03 -0.35 -0.57
N SER A 418 -22.15 0.52 -0.06
CA SER A 418 -21.34 1.41 -0.90
C SER A 418 -20.09 0.70 -1.46
N ARG A 419 -19.66 1.14 -2.65
CA ARG A 419 -18.39 0.76 -3.30
C ARG A 419 -18.15 -0.76 -3.37
N LEU A 420 -19.15 -1.49 -3.88
CA LEU A 420 -19.09 -2.94 -4.02
C LEU A 420 -17.88 -3.41 -4.84
N GLU A 421 -17.55 -2.68 -5.91
CA GLU A 421 -16.46 -3.01 -6.83
C GLU A 421 -15.10 -3.07 -6.12
N LEU A 422 -14.83 -2.08 -5.25
CA LEU A 422 -13.60 -2.04 -4.46
C LEU A 422 -13.53 -3.18 -3.43
N ARG A 423 -14.65 -3.48 -2.78
CA ARG A 423 -14.72 -4.59 -1.81
C ARG A 423 -14.56 -5.95 -2.49
N ARG A 424 -15.21 -6.16 -3.63
CA ARG A 424 -15.12 -7.38 -4.45
C ARG A 424 -13.70 -7.58 -4.98
N SER A 425 -13.07 -6.51 -5.47
CA SER A 425 -11.69 -6.54 -5.94
C SER A 425 -10.74 -6.95 -4.82
N GLU A 426 -10.82 -6.30 -3.65
CA GLU A 426 -9.94 -6.61 -2.51
C GLU A 426 -10.21 -8.02 -1.95
N ALA A 427 -11.47 -8.45 -1.88
CA ALA A 427 -11.81 -9.82 -1.47
C ALA A 427 -11.24 -10.86 -2.45
N GLY A 428 -11.40 -10.66 -3.77
CA GLY A 428 -10.83 -11.56 -4.77
C GLY A 428 -9.31 -11.59 -4.74
N ARG A 429 -8.68 -10.43 -4.51
CA ARG A 429 -7.21 -10.30 -4.37
C ARG A 429 -6.66 -11.08 -3.17
N LEU A 430 -7.44 -11.18 -2.10
CA LEU A 430 -7.10 -11.90 -0.88
C LEU A 430 -7.67 -13.33 -0.86
N GLY A 431 -8.17 -13.83 -2.00
CA GLY A 431 -8.50 -15.23 -2.15
C GLY A 431 -9.93 -15.66 -1.92
N PHE A 432 -10.82 -14.73 -1.63
CA PHE A 432 -12.24 -15.06 -1.49
C PHE A 432 -12.81 -15.38 -2.87
N ARG A 433 -13.26 -16.62 -3.02
CA ARG A 433 -13.94 -17.07 -4.24
C ARG A 433 -15.38 -16.58 -4.27
N ARG A 434 -15.97 -16.34 -3.10
CA ARG A 434 -17.39 -15.99 -2.95
C ARG A 434 -17.55 -14.77 -2.04
N LEU A 435 -18.36 -13.81 -2.48
CA LEU A 435 -18.76 -12.66 -1.67
C LEU A 435 -20.30 -12.60 -1.64
N LEU A 436 -20.87 -12.82 -0.46
CA LEU A 436 -22.29 -12.65 -0.22
C LEU A 436 -22.60 -11.15 -0.19
N VAL A 437 -23.55 -10.73 -1.02
CA VAL A 437 -23.88 -9.31 -1.23
C VAL A 437 -25.38 -9.08 -1.28
N PRO A 438 -25.86 -7.86 -1.00
CA PRO A 438 -27.24 -7.49 -1.26
C PRO A 438 -27.56 -7.66 -2.75
N ALA A 439 -28.65 -8.38 -3.07
CA ALA A 439 -29.04 -8.67 -4.45
C ALA A 439 -29.25 -7.39 -5.29
N ILE A 440 -29.59 -6.27 -4.65
CA ILE A 440 -29.68 -4.97 -5.32
C ILE A 440 -28.32 -4.46 -5.84
N CYS A 441 -27.24 -4.65 -5.09
CA CYS A 441 -25.90 -4.20 -5.48
C CYS A 441 -25.35 -5.03 -6.64
N GLU A 442 -25.68 -6.32 -6.66
CA GLU A 442 -25.25 -7.24 -7.72
C GLU A 442 -25.90 -6.91 -9.07
N ARG A 443 -27.21 -6.62 -9.07
CA ARG A 443 -27.93 -6.13 -10.26
C ARG A 443 -27.37 -4.81 -10.78
N GLU A 444 -27.17 -3.83 -9.90
CA GLU A 444 -26.59 -2.53 -10.29
C GLU A 444 -25.20 -2.66 -10.92
N LEU A 445 -24.38 -3.60 -10.44
CA LEU A 445 -23.07 -3.85 -11.01
C LEU A 445 -23.15 -4.48 -12.41
N ARG A 446 -24.01 -5.47 -12.60
CA ARG A 446 -24.25 -6.11 -13.91
C ARG A 446 -24.74 -5.10 -14.96
N ASP A 447 -25.65 -4.21 -14.58
CA ASP A 447 -26.20 -3.18 -15.49
C ASP A 447 -25.10 -2.18 -15.94
N ARG A 448 -24.13 -1.89 -15.06
CA ARG A 448 -22.96 -1.06 -15.38
C ARG A 448 -21.96 -1.79 -16.27
N GLU A 449 -21.67 -3.06 -15.97
CA GLU A 449 -20.74 -3.90 -16.73
C GLU A 449 -21.25 -4.22 -18.15
N THR A 450 -22.56 -4.30 -18.35
CA THR A 450 -23.17 -4.47 -19.67
C THR A 450 -23.20 -3.18 -20.50
N SER A 451 -23.23 -2.03 -19.85
CA SER A 451 -23.23 -0.70 -20.50
C SER A 451 -21.83 -0.18 -20.83
N ALA A 452 -20.82 -0.56 -20.06
CA ALA A 452 -19.42 -0.21 -20.30
C ALA A 452 -18.71 -1.37 -21.01
N ALA A 453 -18.23 -1.17 -22.25
CA ALA A 453 -17.45 -2.17 -22.98
C ALA A 453 -16.32 -2.73 -22.07
N ALA A 454 -16.48 -3.99 -21.66
CA ALA A 454 -15.70 -4.63 -20.60
C ALA A 454 -14.19 -4.53 -20.83
N LYS A 455 -13.53 -3.64 -20.09
CA LYS A 455 -12.07 -3.55 -19.96
C LYS A 455 -11.71 -3.32 -18.50
N GLY A 456 -11.95 -4.34 -17.68
CA GLY A 456 -11.41 -4.44 -16.33
C GLY A 456 -11.00 -5.89 -16.08
N PRO A 457 -9.92 -6.15 -15.32
CA PRO A 457 -9.54 -7.51 -14.97
C PRO A 457 -10.70 -8.19 -14.23
N ALA A 458 -11.10 -9.37 -14.69
CA ALA A 458 -12.17 -10.14 -14.08
C ALA A 458 -11.75 -10.51 -12.64
N SER A 459 -12.40 -9.93 -11.63
CA SER A 459 -12.14 -10.34 -10.25
C SER A 459 -12.58 -11.80 -10.09
N HIS A 460 -11.70 -12.65 -9.58
CA HIS A 460 -11.97 -14.08 -9.32
C HIS A 460 -12.98 -14.34 -8.18
N CYS A 461 -13.61 -13.29 -7.64
CA CYS A 461 -14.63 -13.37 -6.61
C CYS A 461 -16.04 -13.34 -7.21
N GLU A 462 -16.76 -14.45 -7.10
CA GLU A 462 -18.16 -14.63 -7.47
C GLU A 462 -19.07 -13.91 -6.48
N LEU A 463 -20.05 -13.16 -6.99
CA LEU A 463 -21.05 -12.51 -6.17
C LEU A 463 -22.22 -13.47 -5.90
N VAL A 464 -22.53 -13.69 -4.62
CA VAL A 464 -23.68 -14.49 -4.20
C VAL A 464 -24.78 -13.53 -3.77
N PRO A 465 -25.85 -13.34 -4.57
CA PRO A 465 -26.89 -12.38 -4.28
C PRO A 465 -27.82 -12.88 -3.17
N ILE A 466 -27.94 -12.09 -2.11
CA ILE A 466 -28.81 -12.33 -0.96
C ILE A 466 -29.83 -11.19 -0.85
N THR A 467 -31.11 -11.54 -0.72
CA THR A 467 -32.21 -10.57 -0.57
C THR A 467 -32.61 -10.40 0.89
N GLU A 468 -32.58 -11.49 1.66
CA GLU A 468 -33.00 -11.51 3.07
C GLU A 468 -32.03 -12.32 3.93
N VAL A 469 -31.94 -11.99 5.22
CA VAL A 469 -31.05 -12.66 6.17
C VAL A 469 -31.35 -14.16 6.30
N ALA A 470 -32.63 -14.55 6.17
CA ALA A 470 -33.02 -15.96 6.15
C ALA A 470 -32.36 -16.74 5.01
N GLN A 471 -32.28 -16.12 3.82
CA GLN A 471 -31.62 -16.72 2.66
C GLN A 471 -30.11 -16.89 2.89
N ALA A 472 -29.45 -15.96 3.59
CA ALA A 472 -28.04 -16.10 3.95
C ALA A 472 -27.80 -17.27 4.90
N ILE A 473 -28.72 -17.49 5.83
CA ILE A 473 -28.65 -18.61 6.80
C ILE A 473 -28.92 -19.94 6.11
N ASP A 474 -29.89 -20.00 5.20
CA ASP A 474 -30.14 -21.19 4.39
C ASP A 474 -28.91 -21.50 3.51
N TRP A 475 -28.28 -20.47 2.94
CA TRP A 475 -27.02 -20.60 2.20
C TRP A 475 -25.91 -21.17 3.10
N LEU A 476 -25.75 -20.66 4.34
CA LEU A 476 -24.78 -21.17 5.31
C LEU A 476 -25.06 -22.63 5.66
N ALA A 477 -26.32 -23.00 5.88
CA ALA A 477 -26.69 -24.37 6.19
C ALA A 477 -26.41 -25.35 5.04
N ALA A 478 -26.54 -24.88 3.79
CA ALA A 478 -26.30 -25.67 2.59
C ALA A 478 -24.82 -25.77 2.20
N ASN A 479 -24.03 -24.72 2.42
CA ASN A 479 -22.65 -24.61 1.93
C ASN A 479 -21.59 -24.71 3.04
N GLY A 480 -21.97 -24.54 4.30
CA GLY A 480 -21.06 -24.50 5.43
C GLY A 480 -20.50 -25.87 5.83
N VAL A 481 -19.40 -25.84 6.59
CA VAL A 481 -18.66 -27.04 6.99
C VAL A 481 -19.01 -27.43 8.43
N ARG A 482 -19.65 -28.60 8.58
CA ARG A 482 -20.05 -29.14 9.90
C ARG A 482 -18.84 -29.66 10.68
N SER A 483 -18.91 -29.59 12.01
CA SER A 483 -17.87 -30.10 12.92
C SER A 483 -17.53 -31.58 12.69
N LYS A 484 -18.51 -32.42 12.36
CA LYS A 484 -18.34 -33.86 12.09
C LYS A 484 -17.52 -34.19 10.84
N ASP A 485 -17.48 -33.31 9.84
CA ASP A 485 -16.74 -33.53 8.59
C ASP A 485 -15.27 -33.10 8.68
N ARG A 486 -14.87 -32.46 9.79
CA ARG A 486 -13.48 -31.99 10.00
C ARG A 486 -12.50 -33.11 10.33
N GLY A 487 -12.96 -34.20 10.97
CA GLY A 487 -12.11 -35.33 11.35
C GLY A 487 -11.79 -36.32 10.22
N ARG A 488 -12.40 -36.19 9.04
CA ARG A 488 -12.19 -37.12 7.91
C ARG A 488 -11.17 -36.61 6.88
N SER A 489 -10.81 -35.32 6.86
CA SER A 489 -9.83 -34.79 5.89
C SER A 489 -8.39 -34.78 6.39
N GLU A 490 -8.13 -35.16 7.64
CA GLU A 490 -6.77 -35.26 8.21
C GLU A 490 -6.19 -36.70 8.16
N SER A 491 -6.90 -37.64 7.54
CA SER A 491 -6.45 -39.03 7.36
C SER A 491 -6.50 -39.46 5.90
N ALA A 492 -5.62 -38.91 5.08
CA ALA A 492 -5.15 -39.56 3.87
C ALA A 492 -3.63 -39.28 3.74
N PRO A 493 -2.80 -40.32 3.54
CA PRO A 493 -1.34 -40.23 3.61
C PRO A 493 -0.70 -39.41 2.48
#